data_AF-A0A8D9AIP8-F1
#
_entry.id   AF-A0A8D9AIP8-F1
#
_cell.length_a   1.000
_cell.length_b   1.000
_cell.length_c   1.000
_cell.angle_alpha   90.00
_cell.angle_beta   90.00
_cell.angle_gamma   90.00
#
_symmetry.space_group_name_H-M   'P 1'
#
loop_
_entity.id
_entity.type
_entity.pdbx_description
1 polymer ?
#
loop_
_entity_poly.entity_id
_entity_poly.type
_entity_poly.pdbx_seq_one_letter_code
_entity_poly.pdbx_strand_id
1 'polypeptide(L)'
;MTLPSLNQDPNAVYKYLGVKQSLVFGKTEIKENLINTYTMRVKKILSTSLNGFNKIKGINTWCIPILTYSFGVVPWTTTDLQNLDRRTRVLMTEYRMHHPKACTERLYLPRKRGGQGLINLERQANKEVENLKKYFFKKKDQSVLHKEIIDNDDNYSASNLKNEEMPVQVHSDKDLEENWKNKTLHGRFKKAIDESHTSSNDWLQKQSSIYCETEGFIMAIQDQVIKTKNYVKYIQKLDIPNDTCRVCHQVSETIQHITSACSALAQTEYLYRHNLSAKLVHQYLANKHELVTNKQLHFKYDPEPILENNKFKLYWDTTIVTDRHLPNNRPDIILVDKEEKTVKLIDIAHPNDHNLLPSMSEKIRKYQDLGIEIKDMWNMNTVDIIPVIISTNGLIHPSLYEHCKKINLPSYIISKIQKSVLLETCRIVRKVLSF
;
A
#
# COMPACT_ATOMS: atom_id res chain seq x y z
N MET A 1 -6.00 13.99 -48.28
CA MET A 1 -5.85 14.99 -47.19
C MET A 1 -5.12 16.18 -47.81
N THR A 2 -5.85 17.21 -48.19
CA THR A 2 -5.29 18.42 -48.80
C THR A 2 -4.67 19.27 -47.70
N LEU A 3 -3.34 19.44 -47.74
CA LEU A 3 -2.65 20.42 -46.91
C LEU A 3 -3.14 21.82 -47.33
N PRO A 4 -3.44 22.73 -46.39
CA PRO A 4 -3.79 24.10 -46.74
C PRO A 4 -2.67 24.72 -47.58
N SER A 5 -3.02 25.33 -48.71
CA SER A 5 -2.09 26.21 -49.40
C SER A 5 -1.95 27.51 -48.59
N LEU A 6 -0.80 28.18 -48.69
CA LEU A 6 -0.49 29.47 -48.04
C LEU A 6 -1.52 30.60 -48.33
N ASN A 7 -2.50 30.36 -49.22
CA ASN A 7 -3.53 31.29 -49.64
C ASN A 7 -4.88 31.09 -48.91
N GLN A 8 -4.95 30.20 -47.91
CA GLN A 8 -6.15 30.02 -47.09
C GLN A 8 -6.11 30.89 -45.83
N ASP A 9 -7.31 31.20 -45.31
CA ASP A 9 -7.54 32.00 -44.11
C ASP A 9 -6.54 31.62 -42.99
N PRO A 10 -5.76 32.56 -42.42
CA PRO A 10 -4.72 32.28 -41.42
C PRO A 10 -5.23 31.51 -40.19
N ASN A 11 -6.53 31.63 -39.92
CA ASN A 11 -7.24 30.99 -38.83
C ASN A 11 -7.91 29.65 -39.21
N ALA A 12 -7.73 29.15 -40.43
CA ALA A 12 -8.27 27.86 -40.85
C ALA A 12 -7.61 26.73 -40.05
N VAL A 13 -8.40 26.09 -39.19
CA VAL A 13 -7.96 24.97 -38.36
C VAL A 13 -8.28 23.65 -39.07
N TYR A 14 -7.25 22.85 -39.36
CA TYR A 14 -7.38 21.50 -39.92
C TYR A 14 -6.87 20.45 -38.94
N LYS A 15 -7.29 19.19 -39.09
CA LYS A 15 -6.87 18.10 -38.19
C LYS A 15 -5.81 17.23 -38.88
N TYR A 16 -4.60 17.21 -38.33
CA TYR A 16 -3.50 16.38 -38.81
C TYR A 16 -2.98 15.48 -37.68
N LEU A 17 -2.91 14.16 -37.95
CA LEU A 17 -2.50 13.14 -36.97
C LEU A 17 -3.22 13.24 -35.60
N GLY A 18 -4.49 13.69 -35.61
CA GLY A 18 -5.29 13.85 -34.40
C GLY A 18 -5.18 15.21 -33.72
N VAL A 19 -4.26 16.08 -34.15
CA VAL A 19 -4.01 17.42 -33.61
C VAL A 19 -4.64 18.47 -34.51
N LYS A 20 -5.32 19.47 -33.93
CA LYS A 20 -5.76 20.65 -34.65
C LYS A 20 -4.54 21.53 -34.97
N GLN A 21 -4.29 21.78 -36.24
CA GLN A 21 -3.22 22.63 -36.75
C GLN A 21 -3.83 23.83 -37.47
N SER A 22 -3.21 24.99 -37.31
CA SER A 22 -3.48 26.21 -38.06
C SER A 22 -2.14 26.81 -38.48
N LEU A 23 -2.15 27.74 -39.44
CA LEU A 23 -0.93 28.43 -39.90
C LEU A 23 -0.20 29.12 -38.73
N VAL A 24 -0.95 29.62 -37.75
CA VAL A 24 -0.44 30.05 -36.44
C VAL A 24 -0.64 28.92 -35.43
N PHE A 25 0.43 28.38 -34.83
CA PHE A 25 0.35 27.25 -33.89
C PHE A 25 -0.39 27.65 -32.59
N GLY A 26 -1.65 27.25 -32.44
CA GLY A 26 -2.49 27.51 -31.27
C GLY A 26 -2.07 26.70 -30.03
N LYS A 27 -0.86 26.96 -29.50
CA LYS A 27 -0.23 26.21 -28.39
C LYS A 27 -1.11 26.14 -27.14
N THR A 28 -1.85 27.22 -26.83
CA THR A 28 -2.73 27.30 -25.65
C THR A 28 -3.98 26.43 -25.79
N GLU A 29 -4.70 26.50 -26.92
CA GLU A 29 -5.92 25.70 -27.16
C GLU A 29 -5.61 24.20 -27.14
N ILE A 30 -4.48 23.80 -27.74
CA ILE A 30 -4.02 22.40 -27.72
C ILE A 30 -3.76 21.94 -26.28
N LYS A 31 -3.06 22.75 -25.47
CA LYS A 31 -2.77 22.42 -24.07
C LYS A 31 -4.06 22.28 -23.26
N GLU A 32 -5.01 23.20 -23.40
CA GLU A 32 -6.30 23.13 -22.70
C GLU A 32 -7.10 21.89 -23.10
N ASN A 33 -7.17 21.57 -24.39
CA ASN A 33 -7.85 20.37 -24.87
C ASN A 33 -7.21 19.08 -24.32
N LEU A 34 -5.87 19.02 -24.28
CA LEU A 34 -5.12 17.92 -23.67
C LEU A 34 -5.42 17.77 -22.18
N ILE A 35 -5.41 18.86 -21.43
CA ILE A 35 -5.75 18.89 -20.00
C ILE A 35 -7.18 18.42 -19.78
N ASN A 36 -8.13 18.89 -20.58
CA ASN A 36 -9.54 18.52 -20.47
C ASN A 36 -9.75 17.04 -20.79
N THR A 37 -9.11 16.54 -21.85
CA THR A 37 -9.17 15.13 -22.23
C THR A 37 -8.54 14.24 -21.17
N TYR A 38 -7.36 14.60 -20.65
CA TYR A 38 -6.70 13.90 -19.55
C TYR A 38 -7.59 13.86 -18.30
N THR A 39 -8.12 15.01 -17.87
CA THR A 39 -8.99 15.13 -16.70
C THR A 39 -10.25 14.26 -16.86
N MET A 40 -10.88 14.27 -18.04
CA MET A 40 -12.04 13.44 -18.34
C MET A 40 -11.72 11.94 -18.25
N ARG A 41 -10.57 11.51 -18.78
CA ARG A 41 -10.12 10.11 -18.67
C ARG A 41 -9.83 9.70 -17.23
N VAL A 42 -9.15 10.56 -16.46
CA VAL A 42 -8.89 10.32 -15.03
C VAL A 42 -10.21 10.13 -14.28
N LYS A 43 -11.19 11.03 -14.47
CA LYS A 43 -12.53 10.89 -13.86
C LYS A 43 -13.20 9.56 -14.21
N LYS A 44 -13.15 9.15 -15.49
CA LYS A 44 -13.71 7.86 -15.94
C LYS A 44 -13.06 6.66 -15.25
N ILE A 45 -11.75 6.66 -15.04
CA ILE A 45 -11.07 5.59 -14.29
C ILE A 45 -11.46 5.64 -12.82
N LEU A 46 -11.46 6.83 -12.23
CA LEU A 46 -11.77 7.00 -10.81
C LEU A 46 -13.22 6.63 -10.48
N SER A 47 -14.16 6.73 -11.42
CA SER A 47 -15.55 6.28 -11.24
C SER A 47 -15.77 4.76 -11.38
N THR A 48 -14.78 3.99 -11.85
CA THR A 48 -14.92 2.52 -11.96
C THR A 48 -14.91 1.82 -10.61
N SER A 49 -15.37 0.57 -10.54
CA SER A 49 -15.25 -0.30 -9.36
C SER A 49 -13.91 -1.06 -9.27
N LEU A 50 -12.88 -0.59 -9.99
CA LEU A 50 -11.56 -1.23 -10.00
C LEU A 50 -10.82 -1.07 -8.65
N ASN A 51 -9.95 -2.04 -8.33
CA ASN A 51 -9.05 -1.94 -7.17
C ASN A 51 -7.99 -0.83 -7.35
N GLY A 52 -7.34 -0.42 -6.26
CA GLY A 52 -6.36 0.68 -6.25
C GLY A 52 -5.22 0.48 -7.27
N PHE A 53 -4.68 -0.74 -7.32
CA PHE A 53 -3.65 -1.12 -8.29
C PHE A 53 -4.09 -0.91 -9.74
N ASN A 54 -5.28 -1.41 -10.10
CA ASN A 54 -5.80 -1.33 -11.46
C ASN A 54 -6.17 0.10 -11.86
N LYS A 55 -6.64 0.94 -10.93
CA LYS A 55 -6.88 2.37 -11.19
C LYS A 55 -5.59 3.11 -11.49
N ILE A 56 -4.55 2.97 -10.65
CA ILE A 56 -3.24 3.58 -10.92
C ILE A 56 -2.68 3.08 -12.26
N LYS A 57 -2.73 1.77 -12.49
CA LYS A 57 -2.29 1.19 -13.76
C LYS A 57 -3.02 1.84 -14.94
N GLY A 58 -4.35 1.94 -14.87
CA GLY A 58 -5.14 2.58 -15.92
C GLY A 58 -4.77 4.06 -16.13
N ILE A 59 -4.54 4.83 -15.06
CA ILE A 59 -4.10 6.24 -15.19
C ILE A 59 -2.76 6.28 -15.94
N ASN A 60 -1.80 5.46 -15.51
CA ASN A 60 -0.46 5.41 -16.10
C ASN A 60 -0.48 4.93 -17.56
N THR A 61 -1.35 3.98 -17.94
CA THR A 61 -1.35 3.39 -19.28
C THR A 61 -2.33 4.02 -20.26
N TRP A 62 -3.36 4.74 -19.80
CA TRP A 62 -4.42 5.29 -20.66
C TRP A 62 -4.60 6.80 -20.56
N CYS A 63 -4.34 7.40 -19.39
CA CYS A 63 -4.48 8.84 -19.21
C CYS A 63 -3.18 9.57 -19.57
N ILE A 64 -2.07 9.16 -18.99
CA ILE A 64 -0.76 9.83 -19.16
C ILE A 64 -0.28 9.83 -20.62
N PRO A 65 -0.46 8.76 -21.43
CA PRO A 65 -0.04 8.78 -22.83
C PRO A 65 -0.75 9.82 -23.72
N ILE A 66 -1.84 10.44 -23.26
CA ILE A 66 -2.43 11.59 -23.96
C ILE A 66 -1.44 12.77 -23.97
N LEU A 67 -0.70 12.94 -22.89
CA LEU A 67 0.19 14.08 -22.70
C LEU A 67 1.58 13.83 -23.29
N THR A 68 2.02 12.57 -23.36
CA THR A 68 3.42 12.22 -23.68
C THR A 68 3.90 12.78 -25.01
N TYR A 69 3.10 12.67 -26.08
CA TYR A 69 3.48 13.21 -27.39
C TYR A 69 3.63 14.73 -27.38
N SER A 70 2.89 15.41 -26.49
CA SER A 70 2.87 16.87 -26.41
C SER A 70 4.07 17.43 -25.64
N PHE A 71 4.72 16.64 -24.78
CA PHE A 71 5.81 17.11 -23.93
C PHE A 71 7.02 17.62 -24.71
N GLY A 72 7.31 17.04 -25.88
CA GLY A 72 8.40 17.49 -26.75
C GLY A 72 8.04 18.59 -27.75
N VAL A 73 6.73 18.85 -27.95
CA VAL A 73 6.21 19.71 -29.03
C VAL A 73 5.62 21.01 -28.50
N VAL A 74 4.83 20.93 -27.43
CA VAL A 74 4.16 22.07 -26.79
C VAL A 74 4.98 22.49 -25.59
N PRO A 75 5.26 23.80 -25.38
CA PRO A 75 6.02 24.26 -24.21
C PRO A 75 5.21 24.03 -22.93
N TRP A 76 5.53 22.97 -22.20
CA TRP A 76 5.02 22.71 -20.86
C TRP A 76 5.95 23.33 -19.84
N THR A 77 5.44 24.31 -19.08
CA THR A 77 6.21 24.84 -17.96
C THR A 77 6.12 23.88 -16.77
N THR A 78 7.11 23.91 -15.88
CA THR A 78 7.07 23.18 -14.60
C THR A 78 5.78 23.50 -13.83
N THR A 79 5.37 24.77 -13.83
CA THR A 79 4.13 25.22 -13.17
C THR A 79 2.88 24.56 -13.76
N ASP A 80 2.80 24.40 -15.09
CA ASP A 80 1.68 23.73 -15.74
C ASP A 80 1.56 22.27 -15.29
N LEU A 81 2.69 21.55 -15.28
CA LEU A 81 2.74 20.14 -14.91
C LEU A 81 2.38 19.95 -13.44
N GLN A 82 2.92 20.79 -12.56
CA GLN A 82 2.59 20.79 -11.13
C GLN A 82 1.13 21.13 -10.85
N ASN A 83 0.54 22.06 -11.60
CA ASN A 83 -0.88 22.39 -11.50
C ASN A 83 -1.76 21.21 -11.96
N LEU A 84 -1.38 20.53 -13.04
CA LEU A 84 -2.08 19.34 -13.50
C LEU A 84 -1.97 18.19 -12.49
N ASP A 85 -0.79 17.97 -11.90
CA ASP A 85 -0.57 17.00 -10.83
C ASP A 85 -1.40 17.33 -9.58
N ARG A 86 -1.50 18.62 -9.21
CA ARG A 86 -2.40 19.08 -8.13
C ARG A 86 -3.86 18.77 -8.47
N ARG A 87 -4.30 19.04 -9.70
CA ARG A 87 -5.67 18.70 -10.16
C ARG A 87 -5.95 17.20 -10.09
N THR A 88 -5.00 16.36 -10.51
CA THR A 88 -5.10 14.90 -10.39
C THR A 88 -5.27 14.47 -8.94
N ARG A 89 -4.46 15.03 -8.02
CA ARG A 89 -4.59 14.75 -6.58
C ARG A 89 -5.94 15.17 -6.01
N VAL A 90 -6.44 16.34 -6.39
CA VAL A 90 -7.79 16.81 -5.98
C VAL A 90 -8.87 15.82 -6.43
N LEU A 91 -8.82 15.35 -7.68
CA LEU A 91 -9.74 14.31 -8.16
C LEU A 91 -9.58 13.01 -7.36
N MET A 92 -8.36 12.54 -7.13
CA MET A 92 -8.15 11.33 -6.33
C MET A 92 -8.70 11.47 -4.90
N THR A 93 -8.65 12.67 -4.32
CA THR A 93 -9.28 12.97 -3.03
C THR A 93 -10.80 12.97 -3.10
N GLU A 94 -11.38 13.56 -4.14
CA GLU A 94 -12.84 13.55 -4.40
C GLU A 94 -13.39 12.11 -4.45
N TYR A 95 -12.69 11.22 -5.16
CA TYR A 95 -13.03 9.79 -5.25
C TYR A 95 -12.47 8.95 -4.09
N ARG A 96 -12.05 9.58 -2.98
CA ARG A 96 -11.56 8.94 -1.74
C ARG A 96 -10.34 8.02 -1.89
N MET A 97 -9.64 8.06 -3.02
CA MET A 97 -8.46 7.24 -3.30
C MET A 97 -7.18 7.76 -2.63
N HIS A 98 -7.11 9.06 -2.36
CA HIS A 98 -5.97 9.69 -1.69
C HIS A 98 -6.46 10.67 -0.62
N HIS A 99 -6.02 10.50 0.62
CA HIS A 99 -6.41 11.39 1.70
C HIS A 99 -5.74 12.77 1.54
N PRO A 100 -6.45 13.90 1.74
CA PRO A 100 -5.90 15.23 1.44
C PRO A 100 -4.65 15.61 2.25
N LYS A 101 -4.47 14.98 3.42
CA LYS A 101 -3.29 15.17 4.28
C LYS A 101 -2.27 14.02 4.20
N ALA A 102 -2.48 13.02 3.33
CA ALA A 102 -1.54 11.92 3.17
C ALA A 102 -0.21 12.38 2.54
N CYS A 103 0.81 11.54 2.68
CA CYS A 103 2.14 11.79 2.17
C CYS A 103 2.12 11.82 0.62
N THR A 104 2.50 12.96 0.05
CA THR A 104 2.50 13.17 -1.41
C THR A 104 3.56 12.34 -2.12
N GLU A 105 4.71 12.11 -1.50
CA GLU A 105 5.82 11.33 -2.04
C GLU A 105 5.40 9.86 -2.21
N ARG A 106 4.61 9.34 -1.26
CA ARG A 106 4.06 7.98 -1.35
C ARG A 106 3.12 7.80 -2.55
N LEU A 107 2.45 8.85 -3.03
CA LEU A 107 1.62 8.73 -4.22
C LEU A 107 2.46 8.35 -5.46
N TYR A 108 3.64 8.95 -5.58
CA TYR A 108 4.53 8.81 -6.74
C TYR A 108 5.54 7.67 -6.61
N LEU A 109 5.86 7.24 -5.38
CA LEU A 109 6.77 6.13 -5.15
C LEU A 109 6.23 4.80 -5.69
N PRO A 110 7.10 3.91 -6.20
CA PRO A 110 6.69 2.57 -6.61
C PRO A 110 6.04 1.77 -5.48
N ARG A 111 5.07 0.92 -5.82
CA ARG A 111 4.35 0.06 -4.85
C ARG A 111 5.27 -0.86 -4.05
N LYS A 112 6.33 -1.37 -4.67
CA LYS A 112 7.36 -2.19 -3.97
C LYS A 112 8.09 -1.43 -2.86
N ARG A 113 8.12 -0.10 -2.94
CA ARG A 113 8.76 0.82 -1.99
C ARG A 113 7.75 1.51 -1.05
N GLY A 114 6.53 0.97 -0.94
CA GLY A 114 5.51 1.48 -0.01
C GLY A 114 4.65 2.64 -0.54
N GLY A 115 4.74 2.96 -1.84
CA GLY A 115 3.93 3.98 -2.51
C GLY A 115 2.73 3.44 -3.31
N GLN A 116 2.03 4.32 -4.04
CA GLN A 116 0.89 3.96 -4.90
C GLN A 116 1.29 3.79 -6.37
N GLY A 117 2.42 4.37 -6.79
CA GLY A 117 3.00 4.22 -8.12
C GLY A 117 2.37 5.08 -9.22
N LEU A 118 1.77 6.22 -8.87
CA LEU A 118 1.35 7.20 -9.87
C LEU A 118 2.59 7.79 -10.55
N ILE A 119 2.60 7.92 -11.86
CA ILE A 119 3.69 8.60 -12.55
C ILE A 119 3.55 10.11 -12.33
N ASN A 120 4.61 10.73 -11.81
CA ASN A 120 4.72 12.18 -11.70
C ASN A 120 4.87 12.81 -13.10
N LEU A 121 4.06 13.83 -13.40
CA LEU A 121 3.97 14.39 -14.75
C LEU A 121 5.20 15.19 -15.14
N GLU A 122 5.80 15.92 -14.19
CA GLU A 122 7.07 16.63 -14.39
C GLU A 122 8.20 15.66 -14.72
N ARG A 123 8.34 14.58 -13.93
CA ARG A 123 9.32 13.52 -14.18
C ARG A 123 9.10 12.84 -15.53
N GLN A 124 7.84 12.60 -15.92
CA GLN A 124 7.54 12.01 -17.22
C GLN A 124 7.89 12.95 -18.37
N ALA A 125 7.53 14.24 -18.27
CA ALA A 125 7.84 15.22 -19.29
C ALA A 125 9.34 15.36 -19.50
N ASN A 126 10.13 15.50 -18.43
CA ASN A 126 11.58 15.58 -18.50
C ASN A 126 12.18 14.34 -19.16
N LYS A 127 11.67 13.14 -18.81
CA LYS A 127 12.10 11.89 -19.43
C LYS A 127 11.79 11.83 -20.93
N GLU A 128 10.61 12.28 -21.36
CA GLU A 128 10.26 12.29 -22.79
C GLU A 128 11.11 13.30 -23.58
N VAL A 129 11.35 14.50 -23.02
CA VAL A 129 12.25 15.48 -23.62
C VAL A 129 13.67 14.93 -23.73
N GLU A 130 14.17 14.26 -22.69
CA GLU A 130 15.46 13.58 -22.70
C GLU A 130 15.55 12.50 -23.80
N ASN A 131 14.52 11.65 -23.92
CA ASN A 131 14.48 10.61 -24.94
C ASN A 131 14.50 11.20 -26.35
N LEU A 132 13.75 12.29 -26.58
CA LEU A 132 13.73 12.99 -27.86
C LEU A 132 15.10 13.60 -28.18
N LYS A 133 15.71 14.33 -27.24
CA LYS A 133 17.07 14.87 -27.41
C LYS A 133 18.07 13.78 -27.79
N LYS A 134 18.09 12.67 -27.05
CA LYS A 134 18.98 11.52 -27.35
C LYS A 134 18.73 10.94 -28.75
N TYR A 135 17.47 10.85 -29.17
CA TYR A 135 17.14 10.37 -30.51
C TYR A 135 17.68 11.30 -31.61
N PHE A 136 17.42 12.61 -31.48
CA PHE A 136 17.89 13.61 -32.45
C PHE A 136 19.41 13.70 -32.49
N PHE A 137 20.09 13.74 -31.34
CA PHE A 137 21.56 13.76 -31.28
C PHE A 137 22.18 12.50 -31.87
N LYS A 138 21.62 11.31 -31.62
CA LYS A 138 22.08 10.07 -32.26
C LYS A 138 21.89 10.08 -33.79
N LYS A 139 20.88 10.78 -34.29
CA LYS A 139 20.56 10.87 -35.72
C LYS A 139 21.25 12.03 -36.43
N LYS A 140 21.81 12.99 -35.69
CA LYS A 140 22.59 14.14 -36.21
C LYS A 140 23.67 13.70 -37.19
N ASP A 141 24.38 12.62 -36.87
CA ASP A 141 25.48 12.11 -37.70
C ASP A 141 25.02 11.27 -38.91
N GLN A 142 23.75 10.85 -38.92
CA GLN A 142 23.20 9.93 -39.93
C GLN A 142 22.30 10.61 -40.96
N SER A 143 21.83 11.84 -40.69
CA SER A 143 20.81 12.50 -41.51
C SER A 143 20.98 14.01 -41.53
N VAL A 144 21.16 14.56 -42.73
CA VAL A 144 21.24 16.01 -42.97
C VAL A 144 19.99 16.72 -42.43
N LEU A 145 18.80 16.12 -42.59
CA LEU A 145 17.56 16.67 -42.08
C LEU A 145 17.57 16.84 -40.55
N HIS A 146 18.07 15.86 -39.81
CA HIS A 146 18.11 15.93 -38.34
C HIS A 146 19.13 16.96 -37.87
N LYS A 147 20.25 17.11 -38.58
CA LYS A 147 21.24 18.16 -38.32
C LYS A 147 20.64 19.55 -38.51
N GLU A 148 19.99 19.80 -39.64
CA GLU A 148 19.30 21.07 -39.91
C GLU A 148 18.21 21.37 -38.88
N ILE A 149 17.41 20.37 -38.47
CA ILE A 149 16.39 20.56 -37.44
C ILE A 149 17.00 20.99 -36.09
N ILE A 150 18.13 20.40 -35.70
CA ILE A 150 18.82 20.76 -34.44
C ILE A 150 19.37 22.19 -34.52
N ASP A 151 20.03 22.54 -35.62
CA ASP A 151 20.72 23.81 -35.78
C ASP A 151 19.73 25.00 -35.86
N ASN A 152 18.51 24.75 -36.37
CA ASN A 152 17.44 25.75 -36.53
C ASN A 152 16.37 25.75 -35.42
N ASP A 153 16.47 24.90 -34.37
CA ASP A 153 15.52 24.92 -33.24
C ASP A 153 15.86 26.05 -32.26
N ASP A 154 15.56 27.29 -32.63
CA ASP A 154 15.69 28.49 -31.78
C ASP A 154 14.54 28.58 -30.74
N ASN A 155 14.41 27.55 -29.90
CA ASN A 155 13.43 27.47 -28.81
C ASN A 155 11.95 27.47 -29.30
N TYR A 156 11.71 27.04 -30.54
CA TYR A 156 10.35 26.91 -31.08
C TYR A 156 9.62 25.69 -30.50
N SER A 157 10.39 24.64 -30.20
CA SER A 157 9.93 23.41 -29.55
C SER A 157 10.27 23.39 -28.05
N ALA A 158 9.48 22.66 -27.26
CA ALA A 158 9.79 22.42 -25.85
C ALA A 158 11.08 21.61 -25.64
N SER A 159 11.53 20.93 -26.70
CA SER A 159 12.73 20.11 -26.67
C SER A 159 14.00 20.95 -26.76
N ASN A 160 13.96 22.19 -27.25
CA ASN A 160 15.12 23.09 -27.40
C ASN A 160 16.39 22.32 -27.81
N LEU A 161 16.33 21.71 -29.00
CA LEU A 161 17.32 20.75 -29.49
C LEU A 161 18.70 21.38 -29.71
N LYS A 162 18.75 22.70 -29.90
CA LYS A 162 19.98 23.47 -30.04
C LYS A 162 20.78 23.53 -28.74
N ASN A 163 20.11 23.42 -27.58
CA ASN A 163 20.78 23.29 -26.29
C ASN A 163 21.09 21.80 -26.00
N GLU A 164 22.36 21.47 -25.80
CA GLU A 164 22.83 20.12 -25.44
C GLU A 164 22.53 19.74 -23.99
N GLU A 165 22.14 20.69 -23.14
CA GLU A 165 21.80 20.43 -21.74
C GLU A 165 20.57 19.51 -21.63
N MET A 166 20.74 18.44 -20.85
CA MET A 166 19.67 17.51 -20.56
C MET A 166 18.77 18.05 -19.44
N PRO A 167 17.44 17.81 -19.51
CA PRO A 167 16.55 18.21 -18.42
C PRO A 167 16.99 17.55 -17.11
N VAL A 168 16.99 18.34 -16.03
CA VAL A 168 17.37 17.86 -14.70
C VAL A 168 16.42 16.76 -14.25
N GLN A 169 16.98 15.67 -13.70
CA GLN A 169 16.18 14.63 -13.08
C GLN A 169 15.58 15.16 -11.77
N VAL A 170 14.29 15.47 -11.80
CA VAL A 170 13.54 15.91 -10.62
C VAL A 170 12.83 14.71 -9.98
N HIS A 171 12.76 14.69 -8.65
CA HIS A 171 12.02 13.68 -7.88
C HIS A 171 12.50 12.25 -8.15
N SER A 172 13.78 11.99 -7.94
CA SER A 172 14.27 10.61 -7.96
C SER A 172 13.56 9.79 -6.88
N ASP A 173 13.46 8.47 -7.07
CA ASP A 173 12.83 7.61 -6.07
C ASP A 173 13.55 7.70 -4.71
N LYS A 174 14.87 7.98 -4.71
CA LYS A 174 15.66 8.21 -3.48
C LYS A 174 15.27 9.52 -2.80
N ASP A 175 15.17 10.61 -3.55
CA ASP A 175 14.80 11.92 -2.99
C ASP A 175 13.39 11.86 -2.37
N LEU A 176 12.46 11.16 -3.03
CA LEU A 176 11.11 10.96 -2.52
C LEU A 176 11.10 10.13 -1.23
N GLU A 177 11.93 9.08 -1.14
CA GLU A 177 12.07 8.28 0.07
C GLU A 177 12.67 9.07 1.24
N GLU A 178 13.70 9.88 0.98
CA GLU A 178 14.33 10.73 1.98
C GLU A 178 13.38 11.83 2.47
N ASN A 179 12.69 12.51 1.54
CA ASN A 179 11.68 13.50 1.86
C ASN A 179 10.54 12.90 2.70
N TRP A 180 10.10 11.69 2.37
CA TRP A 180 9.12 10.97 3.19
C TRP A 180 9.67 10.65 4.59
N LYS A 181 10.90 10.11 4.68
CA LYS A 181 11.54 9.73 5.95
C LYS A 181 11.75 10.92 6.89
N ASN A 182 12.05 12.09 6.34
CA ASN A 182 12.32 13.32 7.09
C ASN A 182 11.05 14.01 7.62
N LYS A 183 9.85 13.64 7.15
CA LYS A 183 8.60 14.16 7.70
C LYS A 183 8.39 13.67 9.13
N THR A 184 8.08 14.60 10.03
CA THR A 184 7.93 14.33 11.47
C THR A 184 6.86 13.27 11.80
N LEU A 185 5.76 13.29 11.06
CA LEU A 185 4.58 12.47 11.30
C LEU A 185 4.50 11.32 10.28
N HIS A 186 4.47 11.61 8.97
CA HIS A 186 4.46 10.59 7.90
C HIS A 186 5.71 9.70 7.88
N GLY A 187 6.88 10.25 8.25
CA GLY A 187 8.15 9.54 8.23
C GLY A 187 8.30 8.48 9.32
N ARG A 188 7.44 8.50 10.35
CA ARG A 188 7.41 7.44 11.38
C ARG A 188 7.18 6.07 10.77
N PHE A 189 6.24 5.96 9.83
CA PHE A 189 5.95 4.71 9.14
C PHE A 189 7.08 4.30 8.19
N LYS A 190 7.74 5.26 7.52
CA LYS A 190 8.92 4.96 6.68
C LYS A 190 10.07 4.35 7.49
N LYS A 191 10.38 4.93 8.66
CA LYS A 191 11.41 4.42 9.56
C LYS A 191 11.09 2.98 10.00
N ALA A 192 9.83 2.73 10.37
CA ALA A 192 9.39 1.39 10.76
C ALA A 192 9.43 0.39 9.59
N ILE A 193 9.11 0.81 8.35
CA ILE A 193 9.28 -0.03 7.15
C ILE A 193 10.75 -0.39 6.91
N ASP A 194 11.68 0.55 7.09
CA ASP A 194 13.12 0.34 6.85
C ASP A 194 13.70 -0.74 7.77
N GLU A 195 13.13 -0.89 8.97
CA GLU A 195 13.50 -1.92 9.96
C GLU A 195 12.71 -3.23 9.79
N SER A 196 11.74 -3.26 8.87
CA SER A 196 10.83 -4.39 8.66
C SER A 196 11.23 -5.26 7.46
N HIS A 197 10.63 -6.44 7.36
CA HIS A 197 10.75 -7.30 6.21
C HIS A 197 10.13 -6.65 4.96
N THR A 198 10.70 -6.90 3.78
CA THR A 198 10.27 -6.33 2.48
C THR A 198 8.81 -6.62 2.15
N SER A 199 8.29 -7.77 2.60
CA SER A 199 6.88 -8.16 2.46
C SER A 199 5.88 -7.28 3.23
N SER A 200 6.34 -6.34 4.05
CA SER A 200 5.48 -5.32 4.68
C SER A 200 4.72 -4.47 3.64
N ASN A 201 5.19 -4.45 2.39
CA ASN A 201 4.54 -3.76 1.26
C ASN A 201 3.77 -4.69 0.30
N ASP A 202 3.66 -6.00 0.58
CA ASP A 202 3.03 -6.96 -0.33
C ASP A 202 1.53 -6.68 -0.52
N TRP A 203 0.87 -6.13 0.49
CA TRP A 203 -0.53 -5.70 0.41
C TRP A 203 -0.79 -4.58 -0.62
N LEU A 204 0.24 -3.84 -1.07
CA LEU A 204 0.10 -2.84 -2.13
C LEU A 204 0.18 -3.47 -3.54
N GLN A 205 0.57 -4.73 -3.66
CA GLN A 205 0.76 -5.40 -4.95
C GLN A 205 -0.57 -5.87 -5.57
N LYS A 206 -0.52 -6.28 -6.85
CA LYS A 206 -1.70 -6.67 -7.65
C LYS A 206 -2.58 -7.74 -6.96
N GLN A 207 -1.97 -8.64 -6.21
CA GLN A 207 -2.61 -9.81 -5.60
C GLN A 207 -3.55 -9.43 -4.45
N SER A 208 -3.37 -8.27 -3.81
CA SER A 208 -4.14 -7.89 -2.64
C SER A 208 -5.59 -7.53 -2.96
N SER A 209 -5.88 -7.03 -4.18
CA SER A 209 -7.23 -6.66 -4.64
C SER A 209 -8.00 -5.77 -3.64
N ILE A 210 -7.34 -4.76 -3.05
CA ILE A 210 -7.97 -3.79 -2.13
C ILE A 210 -8.56 -2.63 -2.94
N TYR A 211 -9.80 -2.24 -2.63
CA TYR A 211 -10.44 -1.07 -3.24
C TYR A 211 -9.70 0.22 -2.92
N CYS A 212 -9.70 1.17 -3.86
CA CYS A 212 -8.85 2.37 -3.76
C CYS A 212 -9.17 3.24 -2.55
N GLU A 213 -10.43 3.30 -2.13
CA GLU A 213 -10.89 4.06 -0.98
C GLU A 213 -10.37 3.45 0.33
N THR A 214 -10.22 2.14 0.36
CA THR A 214 -9.64 1.44 1.51
C THR A 214 -8.13 1.50 1.49
N GLU A 215 -7.49 1.37 0.32
CA GLU A 215 -6.04 1.59 0.17
C GLU A 215 -5.64 3.00 0.66
N GLY A 216 -6.33 4.04 0.17
CA GLY A 216 -6.07 5.43 0.59
C GLY A 216 -6.31 5.67 2.09
N PHE A 217 -7.28 4.97 2.68
CA PHE A 217 -7.55 5.05 4.11
C PHE A 217 -6.49 4.31 4.96
N ILE A 218 -6.03 3.14 4.52
CA ILE A 218 -4.88 2.44 5.15
C ILE A 218 -3.66 3.35 5.16
N MET A 219 -3.37 3.99 4.03
CA MET A 219 -2.24 4.92 3.94
C MET A 219 -2.41 6.11 4.87
N ALA A 220 -3.62 6.65 5.02
CA ALA A 220 -3.88 7.74 5.96
C ALA A 220 -3.70 7.34 7.44
N ILE A 221 -4.03 6.08 7.80
CA ILE A 221 -3.76 5.50 9.13
C ILE A 221 -2.25 5.38 9.35
N GLN A 222 -1.54 4.79 8.40
CA GLN A 222 -0.07 4.65 8.44
C GLN A 222 0.63 6.00 8.54
N ASP A 223 0.13 6.97 7.79
CA ASP A 223 0.61 8.35 7.80
C ASP A 223 0.18 9.12 9.06
N GLN A 224 -0.64 8.54 9.96
CA GLN A 224 -1.13 9.16 11.21
C GLN A 224 -1.93 10.46 11.01
N VAL A 225 -2.58 10.63 9.86
CA VAL A 225 -3.34 11.85 9.49
C VAL A 225 -4.85 11.70 9.60
N ILE A 226 -5.29 10.66 10.33
CA ILE A 226 -6.69 10.44 10.67
C ILE A 226 -7.15 11.48 11.69
N LYS A 227 -8.40 11.94 11.55
CA LYS A 227 -9.03 12.96 12.41
C LYS A 227 -9.43 12.40 13.78
N THR A 228 -8.46 11.91 14.54
CA THR A 228 -8.63 11.59 15.96
C THR A 228 -8.65 12.88 16.80
N LYS A 229 -9.21 12.86 18.02
CA LYS A 229 -9.22 14.04 18.89
C LYS A 229 -7.81 14.53 19.22
N ASN A 230 -6.85 13.62 19.44
CA ASN A 230 -5.46 14.01 19.65
C ASN A 230 -4.88 14.74 18.41
N TYR A 231 -5.14 14.22 17.21
CA TYR A 231 -4.73 14.88 15.96
C TYR A 231 -5.36 16.26 15.81
N VAL A 232 -6.65 16.40 16.13
CA VAL A 232 -7.37 17.68 16.08
C VAL A 232 -6.77 18.70 17.06
N LYS A 233 -6.54 18.30 18.31
CA LYS A 233 -6.02 19.19 19.36
C LYS A 233 -4.57 19.61 19.10
N TYR A 234 -3.66 18.67 18.85
CA TYR A 234 -2.23 18.97 18.84
C TYR A 234 -1.67 19.25 17.44
N ILE A 235 -2.24 18.63 16.40
CA ILE A 235 -1.73 18.78 15.03
C ILE A 235 -2.52 19.85 14.27
N GLN A 236 -3.85 19.83 14.36
CA GLN A 236 -4.67 20.88 13.74
C GLN A 236 -4.78 22.15 14.60
N LYS A 237 -4.39 22.07 15.89
CA LYS A 237 -4.48 23.18 16.85
C LYS A 237 -5.89 23.78 16.92
N LEU A 238 -6.90 22.93 16.74
CA LEU A 238 -8.29 23.34 16.91
C LEU A 238 -8.65 23.26 18.39
N ASP A 239 -9.43 24.24 18.84
CA ASP A 239 -9.89 24.29 20.22
C ASP A 239 -10.96 23.21 20.45
N ILE A 240 -10.59 22.19 21.22
CA ILE A 240 -11.47 21.11 21.64
C ILE A 240 -11.30 20.89 23.15
N PRO A 241 -12.38 20.55 23.88
CA PRO A 241 -12.36 20.52 25.34
C PRO A 241 -11.41 19.45 25.90
N ASN A 242 -11.28 18.31 25.22
CA ASN A 242 -10.36 17.24 25.61
C ASN A 242 -9.95 16.41 24.39
N ASP A 243 -8.86 15.68 24.53
CA ASP A 243 -8.41 14.67 23.58
C ASP A 243 -8.68 13.24 24.05
N THR A 244 -9.52 13.03 25.08
CA THR A 244 -9.83 11.68 25.58
C THR A 244 -10.61 10.88 24.55
N CYS A 245 -10.26 9.60 24.43
CA CYS A 245 -10.87 8.65 23.51
C CYS A 245 -12.39 8.69 23.60
N ARG A 246 -13.05 8.86 22.45
CA ARG A 246 -14.51 8.86 22.36
C ARG A 246 -15.18 7.52 22.69
N VAL A 247 -14.40 6.43 22.81
CA VAL A 247 -14.92 5.09 23.11
C VAL A 247 -14.70 4.72 24.57
N CYS A 248 -13.45 4.77 25.06
CA CYS A 248 -13.18 4.38 26.45
C CYS A 248 -13.19 5.55 27.44
N HIS A 249 -13.12 6.80 26.97
CA HIS A 249 -13.07 8.02 27.79
C HIS A 249 -11.90 8.10 28.80
N GLN A 250 -10.92 7.21 28.72
CA GLN A 250 -9.83 7.09 29.71
C GLN A 250 -8.51 7.73 29.26
N VAL A 251 -8.11 7.50 28.01
CA VAL A 251 -6.75 7.85 27.51
C VAL A 251 -6.88 8.76 26.29
N SER A 252 -5.82 9.52 25.97
CA SER A 252 -5.72 10.33 24.76
C SER A 252 -5.98 9.51 23.48
N GLU A 253 -6.82 10.06 22.60
CA GLU A 253 -7.29 9.44 21.37
C GLU A 253 -6.26 9.54 20.24
N THR A 254 -5.19 8.76 20.34
CA THR A 254 -4.22 8.58 19.25
C THR A 254 -4.67 7.48 18.30
N ILE A 255 -4.09 7.44 17.10
CA ILE A 255 -4.37 6.34 16.16
C ILE A 255 -3.89 5.00 16.77
N GLN A 256 -2.74 4.99 17.43
CA GLN A 256 -2.18 3.82 18.13
C GLN A 256 -3.08 3.33 19.26
N HIS A 257 -3.75 4.26 19.95
CA HIS A 257 -4.73 3.91 20.97
C HIS A 257 -5.94 3.20 20.35
N ILE A 258 -6.51 3.79 19.29
CA ILE A 258 -7.67 3.21 18.59
C ILE A 258 -7.35 1.84 17.99
N THR A 259 -6.17 1.65 17.39
CA THR A 259 -5.87 0.45 16.63
C THR A 259 -5.46 -0.74 17.49
N SER A 260 -4.86 -0.53 18.68
CA SER A 260 -4.38 -1.67 19.49
C SER A 260 -4.37 -1.49 21.02
N ALA A 261 -4.79 -0.37 21.60
CA ALA A 261 -4.64 -0.13 23.05
C ALA A 261 -5.92 0.31 23.78
N CYS A 262 -7.05 0.46 23.08
CA CYS A 262 -8.30 0.84 23.70
C CYS A 262 -8.93 -0.35 24.43
N SER A 263 -9.03 -0.25 25.76
CA SER A 263 -9.60 -1.29 26.64
C SER A 263 -11.04 -1.66 26.23
N ALA A 264 -11.86 -0.66 25.88
CA ALA A 264 -13.24 -0.87 25.43
C ALA A 264 -13.36 -1.64 24.11
N LEU A 265 -12.30 -1.68 23.29
CA LEU A 265 -12.26 -2.39 22.00
C LEU A 265 -11.61 -3.77 22.10
N ALA A 266 -10.98 -4.10 23.23
CA ALA A 266 -10.15 -5.29 23.38
C ALA A 266 -10.94 -6.60 23.24
N GLN A 267 -12.04 -6.74 23.99
CA GLN A 267 -12.84 -7.96 24.04
C GLN A 267 -13.84 -8.10 22.88
N THR A 268 -13.90 -7.11 21.98
CA THR A 268 -14.85 -7.08 20.86
C THR A 268 -14.10 -6.99 19.54
N GLU A 269 -13.65 -5.79 19.18
CA GLU A 269 -13.05 -5.49 17.89
C GLU A 269 -11.66 -6.10 17.71
N TYR A 270 -10.81 -6.05 18.74
CA TYR A 270 -9.47 -6.63 18.65
C TYR A 270 -9.53 -8.15 18.64
N LEU A 271 -10.40 -8.75 19.46
CA LEU A 271 -10.66 -10.18 19.45
C LEU A 271 -11.20 -10.66 18.10
N TYR A 272 -12.12 -9.93 17.48
CA TYR A 272 -12.63 -10.28 16.15
C TYR A 272 -11.52 -10.27 15.09
N ARG A 273 -10.68 -9.21 15.05
CA ARG A 273 -9.54 -9.12 14.14
C ARG A 273 -8.54 -10.27 14.36
N HIS A 274 -8.25 -10.56 15.62
CA HIS A 274 -7.38 -11.67 16.02
C HIS A 274 -7.92 -13.01 15.49
N ASN A 275 -9.19 -13.31 15.76
CA ASN A 275 -9.81 -14.58 15.39
C ASN A 275 -9.88 -14.77 13.87
N LEU A 276 -10.05 -13.71 13.08
CA LEU A 276 -9.98 -13.81 11.61
C LEU A 276 -8.60 -14.25 11.12
N SER A 277 -7.53 -13.70 11.69
CA SER A 277 -6.15 -14.09 11.38
C SER A 277 -5.88 -15.54 11.81
N ALA A 278 -6.34 -15.92 13.00
CA ALA A 278 -6.23 -17.29 13.50
C ALA A 278 -6.99 -18.30 12.64
N LYS A 279 -8.20 -17.97 12.21
CA LYS A 279 -9.01 -18.80 11.29
C LYS A 279 -8.26 -19.08 9.99
N LEU A 280 -7.52 -18.10 9.44
CA LEU A 280 -6.72 -18.29 8.22
C LEU A 280 -5.59 -19.31 8.42
N VAL A 281 -4.89 -19.26 9.55
CA VAL A 281 -3.81 -20.21 9.88
C VAL A 281 -4.39 -21.59 10.14
N HIS A 282 -5.42 -21.69 10.98
CA HIS A 282 -6.08 -22.94 11.31
C HIS A 282 -6.65 -23.63 10.06
N GLN A 283 -7.38 -22.88 9.22
CA GLN A 283 -7.94 -23.43 7.98
C GLN A 283 -6.85 -23.95 7.04
N TYR A 284 -5.72 -23.25 6.93
CA TYR A 284 -4.61 -23.72 6.11
C TYR A 284 -4.05 -25.05 6.63
N LEU A 285 -3.78 -25.14 7.94
CA LEU A 285 -3.25 -26.35 8.57
C LEU A 285 -4.24 -27.52 8.45
N ALA A 286 -5.53 -27.28 8.72
CA ALA A 286 -6.58 -28.28 8.59
C ALA A 286 -6.65 -28.88 7.18
N ASN A 287 -6.56 -28.05 6.13
CA ASN A 287 -6.55 -28.52 4.75
C ASN A 287 -5.23 -29.23 4.38
N LYS A 288 -4.09 -28.69 4.83
CA LYS A 288 -2.77 -29.25 4.52
C LYS A 288 -2.59 -30.67 5.10
N HIS A 289 -3.16 -30.91 6.27
CA HIS A 289 -3.08 -32.19 6.98
C HIS A 289 -4.31 -33.09 6.76
N GLU A 290 -5.15 -32.76 5.77
CA GLU A 290 -6.34 -33.54 5.39
C GLU A 290 -7.31 -33.80 6.55
N LEU A 291 -7.42 -32.84 7.47
CA LEU A 291 -8.34 -32.89 8.60
C LEU A 291 -9.75 -32.44 8.23
N VAL A 292 -9.88 -31.69 7.14
CA VAL A 292 -11.15 -31.19 6.61
C VAL A 292 -11.18 -31.38 5.10
N THR A 293 -12.30 -31.87 4.57
CA THR A 293 -12.52 -32.12 3.14
C THR A 293 -13.09 -30.93 2.38
N ASN A 294 -13.68 -29.95 3.08
CA ASN A 294 -14.46 -28.89 2.46
C ASN A 294 -13.68 -27.56 2.32
N LYS A 295 -13.50 -27.08 1.09
CA LYS A 295 -12.82 -25.80 0.78
C LYS A 295 -13.78 -24.61 0.89
N GLN A 296 -14.20 -24.29 2.10
CA GLN A 296 -15.02 -23.10 2.35
C GLN A 296 -14.18 -21.80 2.31
N LEU A 297 -14.80 -20.66 2.03
CA LEU A 297 -14.14 -19.35 2.18
C LEU A 297 -13.80 -19.07 3.65
N HIS A 298 -12.60 -18.56 3.90
CA HIS A 298 -12.05 -18.31 5.24
C HIS A 298 -12.94 -17.50 6.19
N PHE A 299 -13.74 -16.55 5.70
CA PHE A 299 -14.63 -15.74 6.56
C PHE A 299 -15.93 -16.46 6.94
N LYS A 300 -16.28 -17.55 6.25
CA LYS A 300 -17.40 -18.44 6.64
C LYS A 300 -16.93 -19.68 7.40
N TYR A 301 -15.61 -19.85 7.49
CA TYR A 301 -15.00 -20.97 8.17
C TYR A 301 -15.14 -20.80 9.68
N ASP A 302 -15.64 -21.85 10.33
CA ASP A 302 -15.67 -21.93 11.78
C ASP A 302 -14.82 -23.13 12.23
N PRO A 303 -13.71 -22.90 12.95
CA PRO A 303 -12.86 -23.96 13.47
C PRO A 303 -13.61 -24.82 14.49
N GLU A 304 -13.53 -26.14 14.34
CA GLU A 304 -13.91 -27.06 15.42
C GLU A 304 -12.83 -27.04 16.51
N PRO A 305 -13.19 -27.18 17.80
CA PRO A 305 -12.22 -27.15 18.90
C PRO A 305 -11.10 -28.18 18.74
N ILE A 306 -11.42 -29.36 18.18
CA ILE A 306 -10.46 -30.44 17.95
C ILE A 306 -10.77 -31.09 16.60
N LEU A 307 -9.76 -31.15 15.74
CA LEU A 307 -9.75 -31.96 14.53
C LEU A 307 -8.67 -33.02 14.65
N GLU A 308 -8.97 -34.27 14.29
CA GLU A 308 -8.06 -35.37 14.51
C GLU A 308 -8.16 -36.42 13.39
N ASN A 309 -7.01 -36.91 12.93
CA ASN A 309 -6.90 -38.11 12.11
C ASN A 309 -5.81 -39.04 12.68
N ASN A 310 -5.43 -40.09 11.96
CA ASN A 310 -4.44 -41.06 12.43
C ASN A 310 -3.04 -40.44 12.67
N LYS A 311 -2.70 -39.36 11.96
CA LYS A 311 -1.35 -38.75 11.95
C LYS A 311 -1.28 -37.43 12.71
N PHE A 312 -2.35 -36.64 12.67
CA PHE A 312 -2.37 -35.27 13.17
C PHE A 312 -3.54 -35.02 14.10
N LYS A 313 -3.32 -34.12 15.06
CA LYS A 313 -4.37 -33.53 15.90
C LYS A 313 -4.19 -32.02 15.93
N LEU A 314 -5.26 -31.28 15.69
CA LEU A 314 -5.28 -29.83 15.62
C LEU A 314 -6.29 -29.30 16.62
N TYR A 315 -5.84 -28.49 17.57
CA TYR A 315 -6.69 -27.83 18.55
C TYR A 315 -6.89 -26.37 18.17
N TRP A 316 -8.08 -25.86 18.46
CA TRP A 316 -8.47 -24.47 18.32
C TRP A 316 -8.95 -23.93 19.67
N ASP A 317 -8.33 -22.85 20.15
CA ASP A 317 -8.73 -22.09 21.35
C ASP A 317 -9.12 -22.99 22.54
N THR A 318 -8.37 -24.07 22.76
CA THR A 318 -8.67 -25.12 23.74
C THR A 318 -7.70 -25.05 24.91
N THR A 319 -8.23 -25.07 26.13
CA THR A 319 -7.44 -25.10 27.36
C THR A 319 -6.81 -26.47 27.55
N ILE A 320 -5.49 -26.52 27.72
CA ILE A 320 -4.78 -27.75 28.08
C ILE A 320 -4.74 -27.87 29.59
N VAL A 321 -5.29 -28.97 30.10
CA VAL A 321 -5.19 -29.32 31.51
C VAL A 321 -3.82 -29.94 31.75
N THR A 322 -3.08 -29.40 32.70
CA THR A 322 -1.74 -29.84 33.11
C THR A 322 -1.77 -30.22 34.60
N ASP A 323 -0.83 -31.06 35.02
CA ASP A 323 -0.75 -31.53 36.43
C ASP A 323 -0.48 -30.38 37.42
N ARG A 324 0.19 -29.33 36.94
CA ARG A 324 0.41 -28.08 37.66
C ARG A 324 -0.49 -26.98 37.11
N HIS A 325 -0.95 -26.09 37.98
CA HIS A 325 -1.66 -24.90 37.54
C HIS A 325 -0.71 -23.95 36.80
N LEU A 326 -0.89 -23.83 35.49
CA LEU A 326 -0.19 -22.85 34.67
C LEU A 326 -1.08 -21.63 34.42
N PRO A 327 -0.55 -20.40 34.57
CA PRO A 327 -1.32 -19.19 34.28
C PRO A 327 -1.69 -19.05 32.80
N ASN A 328 -0.94 -19.70 31.90
CA ASN A 328 -1.11 -19.60 30.45
C ASN A 328 -1.13 -20.99 29.82
N ASN A 329 -2.31 -21.57 29.67
CA ASN A 329 -2.51 -22.93 29.15
C ASN A 329 -3.48 -23.01 27.96
N ARG A 330 -3.79 -21.88 27.34
CA ARG A 330 -4.71 -21.78 26.19
C ARG A 330 -4.06 -21.02 25.02
N PRO A 331 -3.20 -21.68 24.22
CA PRO A 331 -2.74 -21.17 22.93
C PRO A 331 -3.89 -21.08 21.92
N ASP A 332 -3.74 -20.25 20.88
CA ASP A 332 -4.79 -20.10 19.87
C ASP A 332 -4.94 -21.36 19.02
N ILE A 333 -3.82 -21.97 18.62
CA ILE A 333 -3.79 -23.18 17.80
C ILE A 333 -2.69 -24.12 18.31
N ILE A 334 -2.98 -25.41 18.40
CA ILE A 334 -1.98 -26.45 18.70
C ILE A 334 -2.01 -27.51 17.60
N LEU A 335 -0.89 -27.72 16.91
CA LEU A 335 -0.73 -28.81 15.95
C LEU A 335 0.15 -29.90 16.56
N VAL A 336 -0.38 -31.11 16.65
CA VAL A 336 0.32 -32.31 17.11
C VAL A 336 0.54 -33.24 15.91
N ASP A 337 1.79 -33.60 15.68
CA ASP A 337 2.20 -34.68 14.77
C ASP A 337 2.47 -35.93 15.61
N LYS A 338 1.65 -36.97 15.41
CA LYS A 338 1.68 -38.23 16.16
C LYS A 338 2.80 -39.16 15.67
N GLU A 339 3.20 -39.04 14.40
CA GLU A 339 4.24 -39.90 13.81
C GLU A 339 5.62 -39.40 14.25
N GLU A 340 5.89 -38.11 14.08
CA GLU A 340 7.17 -37.49 14.46
C GLU A 340 7.24 -37.12 15.95
N LYS A 341 6.12 -37.26 16.67
CA LYS A 341 5.92 -36.84 18.07
C LYS A 341 6.36 -35.40 18.30
N THR A 342 5.85 -34.48 17.48
CA THR A 342 6.16 -33.04 17.61
C THR A 342 4.90 -32.22 17.85
N VAL A 343 5.02 -31.15 18.64
CA VAL A 343 3.93 -30.22 18.92
C VAL A 343 4.32 -28.82 18.52
N LYS A 344 3.42 -28.09 17.87
CA LYS A 344 3.57 -26.68 17.54
C LYS A 344 2.49 -25.88 18.26
N LEU A 345 2.89 -25.01 19.20
CA LEU A 345 2.03 -24.05 19.88
C LEU A 345 2.06 -22.73 19.11
N ILE A 346 0.95 -22.38 18.45
CA ILE A 346 0.87 -21.21 17.59
C ILE A 346 0.00 -20.16 18.29
N ASP A 347 0.53 -18.96 18.43
CA ASP A 347 -0.20 -17.83 19.01
C ASP A 347 -0.07 -16.60 18.11
N ILE A 348 -1.17 -15.87 17.94
CA ILE A 348 -1.34 -14.76 17.01
C ILE A 348 -1.52 -13.45 17.78
N ALA A 349 -0.90 -12.38 17.27
CA ALA A 349 -1.11 -11.05 17.85
C ALA A 349 -0.94 -9.94 16.82
N HIS A 350 -1.62 -8.82 17.07
CA HIS A 350 -1.59 -7.62 16.23
C HIS A 350 -1.30 -6.36 17.05
N PRO A 351 -0.05 -6.15 17.48
CA PRO A 351 0.34 -4.99 18.27
C PRO A 351 0.57 -3.74 17.42
N ASN A 352 0.83 -2.61 18.09
CA ASN A 352 1.43 -1.44 17.46
C ASN A 352 2.85 -1.72 16.94
N ASP A 353 3.31 -0.95 15.96
CA ASP A 353 4.57 -1.14 15.24
C ASP A 353 5.79 -1.32 16.17
N HIS A 354 5.94 -0.45 17.18
CA HIS A 354 7.05 -0.48 18.13
C HIS A 354 7.03 -1.70 19.09
N ASN A 355 5.87 -2.36 19.23
CA ASN A 355 5.69 -3.51 20.10
C ASN A 355 5.80 -4.84 19.36
N LEU A 356 6.13 -4.83 18.06
CA LEU A 356 6.10 -6.04 17.25
C LEU A 356 7.12 -7.09 17.72
N LEU A 357 8.37 -6.69 17.97
CA LEU A 357 9.40 -7.56 18.56
C LEU A 357 9.11 -7.92 20.01
N PRO A 358 8.82 -6.97 20.92
CA PRO A 358 8.45 -7.27 22.30
C PRO A 358 7.32 -8.30 22.42
N SER A 359 6.25 -8.17 21.63
CA SER A 359 5.13 -9.11 21.65
C SER A 359 5.54 -10.51 21.17
N MET A 360 6.47 -10.65 20.23
CA MET A 360 6.98 -11.96 19.82
C MET A 360 7.72 -12.64 20.97
N SER A 361 8.64 -11.92 21.61
CA SER A 361 9.41 -12.43 22.75
C SER A 361 8.52 -12.76 23.95
N GLU A 362 7.52 -11.92 24.23
CA GLU A 362 6.55 -12.15 25.29
C GLU A 362 5.78 -13.44 25.05
N LYS A 363 5.28 -13.68 23.83
CA LYS A 363 4.52 -14.89 23.49
C LYS A 363 5.36 -16.15 23.58
N ILE A 364 6.62 -16.10 23.15
CA ILE A 364 7.55 -17.22 23.34
C ILE A 364 7.71 -17.53 24.82
N ARG A 365 8.04 -16.51 25.64
CA ARG A 365 8.19 -16.69 27.10
C ARG A 365 6.90 -17.21 27.76
N LYS A 366 5.74 -16.69 27.34
CA LYS A 366 4.42 -17.00 27.91
C LYS A 366 4.08 -18.50 27.88
N TYR A 367 4.46 -19.22 26.81
CA TYR A 367 4.13 -20.64 26.64
C TYR A 367 5.31 -21.59 26.86
N GLN A 368 6.46 -21.10 27.34
CA GLN A 368 7.61 -21.97 27.62
C GLN A 368 7.25 -23.07 28.62
N ASP A 369 6.63 -22.72 29.75
CA ASP A 369 6.25 -23.67 30.78
C ASP A 369 5.21 -24.68 30.26
N LEU A 370 4.21 -24.21 29.50
CA LEU A 370 3.23 -25.08 28.86
C LEU A 370 3.89 -26.06 27.89
N GLY A 371 4.90 -25.60 27.13
CA GLY A 371 5.64 -26.44 26.20
C GLY A 371 6.41 -27.56 26.91
N ILE A 372 6.97 -27.29 28.10
CA ILE A 372 7.66 -28.29 28.91
C ILE A 372 6.66 -29.33 29.43
N GLU A 373 5.56 -28.90 30.04
CA GLU A 373 4.53 -29.81 30.57
C GLU A 373 3.91 -30.67 29.45
N ILE A 374 3.58 -30.09 28.30
CA ILE A 374 3.07 -30.86 27.14
C ILE A 374 4.09 -31.90 26.67
N LYS A 375 5.38 -31.54 26.65
CA LYS A 375 6.42 -32.45 26.20
C LYS A 375 6.45 -33.72 27.06
N ASP A 376 6.40 -33.54 28.37
CA ASP A 376 6.49 -34.64 29.32
C ASP A 376 5.17 -35.41 29.39
N MET A 377 4.04 -34.71 29.55
CA MET A 377 2.71 -35.31 29.68
C MET A 377 2.30 -36.12 28.45
N TRP A 378 2.61 -35.63 27.24
CA TRP A 378 2.22 -36.31 26.00
C TRP A 378 3.35 -37.17 25.42
N ASN A 379 4.49 -37.27 26.12
CA ASN A 379 5.68 -38.01 25.68
C ASN A 379 6.11 -37.63 24.24
N MET A 380 6.29 -36.32 24.02
CA MET A 380 6.65 -35.72 22.74
C MET A 380 8.16 -35.48 22.63
N ASN A 381 8.70 -35.59 21.42
CA ASN A 381 10.12 -35.34 21.15
C ASN A 381 10.45 -33.85 21.24
N THR A 382 9.62 -33.00 20.64
CA THR A 382 9.83 -31.55 20.57
C THR A 382 8.52 -30.77 20.68
N VAL A 383 8.60 -29.61 21.33
CA VAL A 383 7.51 -28.63 21.39
C VAL A 383 8.07 -27.27 20.96
N ASP A 384 7.52 -26.71 19.88
CA ASP A 384 7.91 -25.40 19.35
C ASP A 384 6.82 -24.36 19.60
N ILE A 385 7.22 -23.17 20.04
CA ILE A 385 6.32 -22.01 20.17
C ILE A 385 6.51 -21.11 18.96
N ILE A 386 5.41 -20.80 18.27
CA ILE A 386 5.39 -20.14 16.96
C ILE A 386 4.52 -18.88 17.08
N PRO A 387 5.12 -17.71 17.35
CA PRO A 387 4.38 -16.46 17.36
C PRO A 387 4.18 -15.96 15.92
N VAL A 388 2.91 -15.82 15.51
CA VAL A 388 2.50 -15.27 14.21
C VAL A 388 1.99 -13.85 14.43
N ILE A 389 2.91 -12.90 14.39
CA ILE A 389 2.65 -11.50 14.75
C ILE A 389 2.86 -10.57 13.54
N ILE A 390 1.84 -9.76 13.25
CA ILE A 390 1.83 -8.70 12.23
C ILE A 390 1.28 -7.44 12.86
N SER A 391 1.91 -6.28 12.63
CA SER A 391 1.44 -5.03 13.25
C SER A 391 0.07 -4.60 12.73
N THR A 392 -0.63 -3.77 13.49
CA THR A 392 -1.90 -3.19 13.04
C THR A 392 -1.80 -2.36 11.75
N ASN A 393 -0.60 -1.85 11.43
CA ASN A 393 -0.28 -1.14 10.18
C ASN A 393 0.26 -2.06 9.06
N GLY A 394 0.30 -3.38 9.29
CA GLY A 394 0.72 -4.38 8.32
C GLY A 394 2.22 -4.63 8.23
N LEU A 395 3.01 -4.17 9.22
CA LEU A 395 4.45 -4.44 9.27
C LEU A 395 4.73 -5.89 9.69
N ILE A 396 5.76 -6.45 9.09
CA ILE A 396 6.23 -7.82 9.32
C ILE A 396 7.69 -7.77 9.72
N HIS A 397 8.05 -8.34 10.88
CA HIS A 397 9.46 -8.53 11.24
C HIS A 397 10.05 -9.75 10.51
N PRO A 398 11.33 -9.71 10.10
CA PRO A 398 11.98 -10.84 9.41
C PRO A 398 11.83 -12.19 10.11
N SER A 399 11.90 -12.23 11.45
CA SER A 399 11.74 -13.46 12.24
C SER A 399 10.40 -14.17 12.04
N LEU A 400 9.33 -13.47 11.59
CA LEU A 400 8.06 -14.12 11.29
C LEU A 400 8.23 -15.23 10.25
N TYR A 401 9.08 -15.04 9.24
CA TYR A 401 9.31 -16.05 8.22
C TYR A 401 10.01 -17.28 8.77
N GLU A 402 10.96 -17.12 9.70
CA GLU A 402 11.60 -18.25 10.36
C GLU A 402 10.60 -19.04 11.23
N HIS A 403 9.70 -18.36 11.94
CA HIS A 403 8.63 -19.03 12.69
C HIS A 403 7.63 -19.75 11.76
N CYS A 404 7.20 -19.10 10.68
CA CYS A 404 6.26 -19.66 9.70
C CYS A 404 6.83 -20.86 8.93
N LYS A 405 8.15 -20.91 8.71
CA LYS A 405 8.81 -22.10 8.12
C LYS A 405 8.60 -23.35 8.99
N LYS A 406 8.59 -23.23 10.32
CA LYS A 406 8.40 -24.39 11.23
C LYS A 406 7.05 -25.09 11.09
N ILE A 407 6.04 -24.43 10.52
CA ILE A 407 4.70 -24.99 10.23
C ILE A 407 4.44 -25.13 8.71
N ASN A 408 5.46 -24.88 7.89
CA ASN A 408 5.36 -24.75 6.43
C ASN A 408 4.18 -23.84 6.02
N LEU A 409 4.07 -22.68 6.66
CA LEU A 409 3.06 -21.67 6.32
C LEU A 409 3.58 -20.83 5.13
N PRO A 410 2.90 -20.89 3.98
CA PRO A 410 3.40 -20.28 2.75
C PRO A 410 3.18 -18.77 2.76
N SER A 411 4.02 -18.05 2.01
CA SER A 411 4.00 -16.58 1.95
C SER A 411 2.63 -16.01 1.57
N TYR A 412 1.86 -16.69 0.70
CA TYR A 412 0.54 -16.22 0.31
C TYR A 412 -0.48 -16.22 1.47
N ILE A 413 -0.31 -17.09 2.49
CA ILE A 413 -1.14 -17.05 3.70
C ILE A 413 -0.74 -15.86 4.56
N ILE A 414 0.57 -15.59 4.70
CA ILE A 414 1.06 -14.40 5.41
C ILE A 414 0.50 -13.13 4.76
N SER A 415 0.49 -13.02 3.43
CA SER A 415 -0.13 -11.90 2.72
C SER A 415 -1.65 -11.80 2.94
N LYS A 416 -2.36 -12.95 3.07
CA LYS A 416 -3.79 -12.95 3.43
C LYS A 416 -4.03 -12.46 4.85
N ILE A 417 -3.20 -12.88 5.81
CA ILE A 417 -3.27 -12.41 7.21
C ILE A 417 -3.00 -10.90 7.24
N GLN A 418 -1.92 -10.43 6.60
CA GLN A 418 -1.60 -9.01 6.51
C GLN A 418 -2.76 -8.20 5.94
N LYS A 419 -3.36 -8.66 4.83
CA LYS A 419 -4.55 -8.02 4.25
C LYS A 419 -5.72 -7.99 5.23
N SER A 420 -6.02 -9.11 5.90
CA SER A 420 -7.10 -9.21 6.89
C SER A 420 -6.92 -8.19 8.01
N VAL A 421 -5.72 -8.13 8.59
CA VAL A 421 -5.37 -7.19 9.66
C VAL A 421 -5.59 -5.74 9.23
N LEU A 422 -5.12 -5.36 8.03
CA LEU A 422 -5.28 -4.00 7.51
C LEU A 422 -6.75 -3.62 7.27
N LEU A 423 -7.54 -4.53 6.72
CA LEU A 423 -8.97 -4.31 6.48
C LEU A 423 -9.74 -4.14 7.80
N GLU A 424 -9.45 -4.97 8.79
CA GLU A 424 -10.06 -4.88 10.11
C GLU A 424 -9.61 -3.63 10.87
N THR A 425 -8.33 -3.27 10.82
CA THR A 425 -7.85 -1.99 11.37
C THR A 425 -8.61 -0.81 10.74
N CYS A 426 -8.87 -0.84 9.42
CA CYS A 426 -9.71 0.18 8.78
C CYS A 426 -11.15 0.18 9.29
N ARG A 427 -11.76 -0.99 9.45
CA ARG A 427 -13.13 -1.12 9.98
C ARG A 427 -13.23 -0.53 11.39
N ILE A 428 -12.27 -0.86 12.26
CA ILE A 428 -12.18 -0.36 13.63
C ILE A 428 -12.07 1.17 13.61
N VAL A 429 -11.11 1.72 12.86
CA VAL A 429 -10.91 3.17 12.83
C VAL A 429 -12.15 3.87 12.27
N ARG A 430 -12.80 3.35 11.21
CA ARG A 430 -14.06 3.92 10.69
C ARG A 430 -15.18 3.90 11.72
N LYS A 431 -15.36 2.78 12.43
CA LYS A 431 -16.35 2.63 13.50
C LYS A 431 -16.09 3.62 14.63
N VAL A 432 -14.83 3.77 15.05
CA VAL A 432 -14.48 4.77 16.05
C VAL A 432 -14.83 6.16 15.56
N LEU A 433 -14.41 6.54 14.35
CA LEU A 433 -14.67 7.87 13.80
C LEU A 433 -16.15 8.22 13.60
N SER A 434 -17.06 7.24 13.63
CA SER A 434 -18.51 7.44 13.55
C SER A 434 -19.20 7.66 14.90
N PHE A 435 -18.52 7.44 16.03
CA PHE A 435 -18.94 8.00 17.32
C PHE A 435 -18.54 9.48 17.37
#